data_AF-A0A925VJW1-F1
#
_entry.id   AF-A0A925VJW1-F1
#
_cell.length_a   1.000
_cell.length_b   1.000
_cell.length_c   1.000
_cell.angle_alpha   90.00
_cell.angle_beta   90.00
_cell.angle_gamma   90.00
#
_symmetry.space_group_name_H-M   'P 1'
#
loop_
_entity.id
_entity.type
_entity.pdbx_description
1 polymer ?
#
loop_
_entity_poly.entity_id
_entity_poly.type
_entity_poly.pdbx_seq_one_letter_code
_entity_poly.pdbx_strand_id
1 'polypeptide(L)'
;MRLAHPLPDQVTRWLLLMQFVGLGVVLIISAGTPDAWDEFGTSIAFVITGAALLAHWRGYKMVRYAVPLSLALLTSTFTPEPFVTQYAPLTLLLPLIAAQTLGGAPWVLACGLIQLAILLLRAGGQGIYAQPVTLLIYGLCVAGLMLHRLTTDSAQRATLERQGELERADQAQREAEQRFAHVFQASPVGIVLTRPDDGGFIEVNDAFLAITGYARDEVIGRSSLELNLWPSASRRTEIMGQLLNGQPIHNLDLPTPNKSGEVLDLLVSMSLVDLGPARCLLTMLQDVTERRKLEAQLIQAQKLESVGRLAGGIAHDFNNVLAVISGYAEL
;
A
#
# COMPACT_ATOMS: atom_id res chain seq x y z
N MET A 1 -11.10 20.04 5.59
CA MET A 1 -11.25 20.04 7.06
C MET A 1 -9.86 19.72 7.63
N ARG A 2 -9.11 20.74 8.07
CA ARG A 2 -7.69 20.65 8.42
C ARG A 2 -7.55 19.99 9.79
N LEU A 3 -6.98 18.78 9.81
CA LEU A 3 -6.55 18.08 11.02
C LEU A 3 -5.48 18.92 11.73
N ALA A 4 -5.67 19.14 13.03
CA ALA A 4 -4.69 19.80 13.88
C ALA A 4 -3.36 19.03 13.80
N HIS A 5 -2.34 19.67 13.23
CA HIS A 5 -0.97 19.19 13.31
C HIS A 5 -0.61 19.00 14.79
N PRO A 6 0.04 17.89 15.18
CA PRO A 6 0.67 17.82 16.49
C PRO A 6 1.60 19.02 16.59
N LEU A 7 1.50 19.78 17.69
CA LEU A 7 2.38 20.92 17.95
C LEU A 7 3.83 20.49 17.65
N PRO A 8 4.57 21.22 16.79
CA PRO A 8 5.91 20.82 16.43
C PRO A 8 6.71 20.66 17.71
N ASP A 9 7.53 19.60 17.79
CA ASP A 9 8.30 19.17 18.95
C ASP A 9 9.06 20.34 19.64
N GLN A 10 9.32 21.42 18.90
CA GLN A 10 9.82 22.70 19.42
C GLN A 10 8.91 23.43 20.41
N VAL A 11 7.59 23.46 20.22
CA VAL A 11 6.66 24.19 21.10
C VAL A 11 6.56 23.50 22.46
N THR A 12 6.51 22.17 22.47
CA THR A 12 6.60 21.36 23.71
C THR A 12 7.92 21.58 24.42
N ARG A 13 9.03 21.70 23.68
CA ARG A 13 10.38 22.03 24.20
C ARG A 13 10.44 23.44 24.81
N TRP A 14 9.82 24.44 24.19
CA TRP A 14 9.77 25.83 24.71
C TRP A 14 8.89 25.97 25.95
N LEU A 15 7.76 25.27 25.99
CA LEU A 15 6.85 25.27 27.15
C LEU A 15 7.50 24.63 28.39
N LEU A 16 8.23 23.52 28.21
CA LEU A 16 9.03 22.93 29.28
C LEU A 16 10.14 23.89 29.73
N LEU A 17 10.89 24.49 28.80
CA LEU A 17 11.94 25.45 29.14
C LEU A 17 11.39 26.63 29.96
N MET A 18 10.25 27.20 29.57
CA MET A 18 9.62 28.31 30.30
C MET A 18 9.12 27.91 31.70
N GLN A 19 8.50 26.74 31.85
CA GLN A 19 8.07 26.26 33.17
C GLN A 19 9.26 26.02 34.11
N PHE A 20 10.37 25.50 33.60
CA PHE A 20 11.57 25.23 34.39
C PHE A 20 12.38 26.51 34.72
N VAL A 21 12.47 27.47 33.81
CA VAL A 21 13.06 28.80 34.10
C VAL A 21 12.23 29.55 35.14
N GLY A 22 10.89 29.48 35.04
CA GLY A 22 9.98 30.04 36.04
C GLY A 22 10.16 29.43 37.42
N LEU A 23 10.32 28.10 37.51
CA LEU A 23 10.57 27.38 38.77
C LEU A 23 11.95 27.73 39.37
N GLY A 24 12.97 27.89 38.52
CA GLY A 24 14.31 28.28 38.94
C GLY A 24 14.36 29.68 39.56
N VAL A 25 13.62 30.65 39.01
CA VAL A 25 13.52 32.00 39.58
C VAL A 25 12.81 31.99 40.94
N VAL A 26 11.76 31.19 41.10
CA VAL A 26 11.01 31.07 42.36
C VAL A 26 11.86 30.42 43.48
N LEU A 27 12.71 29.45 43.14
CA LEU A 27 13.60 28.77 44.08
C LEU A 27 14.83 29.61 44.48
N ILE A 28 15.37 30.41 43.56
CA ILE A 28 16.45 31.38 43.86
C ILE A 28 15.92 32.45 44.82
N ILE A 29 14.67 32.87 44.66
CA ILE A 29 14.01 33.82 45.57
C ILE A 29 13.74 33.19 46.95
N SER A 30 13.60 31.86 47.04
CA SER A 30 13.36 31.16 48.31
C SER A 30 14.63 30.75 49.08
N ALA A 31 15.83 30.94 48.51
CA ALA A 31 17.13 30.55 49.09
C ALA A 31 17.63 31.54 50.19
N GLY A 32 16.73 32.02 51.04
CA GLY A 32 16.99 33.08 52.01
C GLY A 32 17.36 32.67 53.44
N THR A 33 17.50 31.37 53.77
CA THR A 33 17.87 30.93 55.13
C THR A 33 18.70 29.63 55.15
N PRO A 34 19.58 29.43 56.16
CA PRO A 34 20.81 28.66 56.00
C PRO A 34 20.78 27.29 56.70
N ASP A 35 21.07 26.23 55.94
CA ASP A 35 21.72 25.00 56.42
C ASP A 35 22.50 24.35 55.25
N ALA A 36 23.83 24.19 55.42
CA ALA A 36 24.77 23.86 54.34
C ALA A 36 24.55 22.48 53.69
N TRP A 37 23.84 21.56 54.36
CA TRP A 37 23.49 20.24 53.80
C TRP A 37 22.35 20.31 52.78
N ASP A 38 21.42 21.26 52.92
CA ASP A 38 20.31 21.47 51.98
C ASP A 38 20.80 22.16 50.69
N GLU A 39 21.78 23.06 50.77
CA GLU A 39 22.40 23.72 49.60
C GLU A 39 23.21 22.73 48.75
N PHE A 40 23.92 21.79 49.38
CA PHE A 40 24.71 20.79 48.68
C PHE A 40 23.84 19.76 47.95
N GLY A 41 22.76 19.31 48.62
CA GLY A 41 21.80 18.36 48.05
C GLY A 41 21.05 18.92 46.85
N THR A 42 20.57 20.16 46.94
CA THR A 42 19.87 20.87 45.85
C THR A 42 20.79 21.18 44.66
N SER A 43 22.07 21.44 44.91
CA SER A 43 23.06 21.68 43.84
C SER A 43 23.39 20.41 43.04
N ILE A 44 23.59 19.26 43.70
CA ILE A 44 23.84 17.97 43.03
C ILE A 44 22.63 17.55 42.19
N ALA A 45 21.47 17.69 42.79
CA ALA A 45 20.16 17.53 42.17
C ALA A 45 20.04 18.31 40.83
N PHE A 46 20.38 19.60 40.86
CA PHE A 46 20.36 20.46 39.67
C PHE A 46 21.34 19.99 38.57
N VAL A 47 22.55 19.57 38.96
CA VAL A 47 23.55 19.05 38.02
C VAL A 47 23.09 17.76 37.35
N ILE A 48 22.48 16.83 38.11
CA ILE A 48 21.97 15.55 37.58
C ILE A 48 20.79 15.80 36.63
N THR A 49 19.84 16.66 37.02
CA THR A 49 18.69 17.01 36.16
C THR A 49 19.13 17.76 34.91
N GLY A 50 20.08 18.71 35.03
CA GLY A 50 20.65 19.43 33.89
C GLY A 50 21.41 18.53 32.93
N ALA A 51 22.20 17.58 33.44
CA ALA A 51 22.90 16.58 32.64
C ALA A 51 21.92 15.63 31.91
N ALA A 52 20.86 15.20 32.60
CA ALA A 52 19.80 14.40 31.98
C ALA A 52 19.07 15.19 30.88
N LEU A 53 18.79 16.48 31.08
CA LEU A 53 18.16 17.33 30.07
C LEU A 53 19.05 17.55 28.84
N LEU A 54 20.36 17.75 29.04
CA LEU A 54 21.34 17.86 27.95
C LEU A 54 21.42 16.55 27.15
N ALA A 55 21.33 15.40 27.82
CA ALA A 55 21.27 14.11 27.17
C ALA A 55 19.95 13.90 26.41
N HIS A 56 18.83 14.47 26.87
CA HIS A 56 17.56 14.46 26.12
C HIS A 56 17.72 15.25 24.82
N TRP A 57 18.35 16.42 24.92
CA TRP A 57 18.61 17.31 23.79
C TRP A 57 19.49 16.65 22.72
N ARG A 58 20.40 15.76 23.12
CA ARG A 58 21.21 14.92 22.21
C ARG A 58 20.53 13.65 21.70
N GLY A 59 19.26 13.40 22.04
CA GLY A 59 18.48 12.29 21.50
C GLY A 59 18.72 10.92 22.15
N TYR A 60 19.34 10.87 23.35
CA TYR A 60 19.58 9.62 24.04
C TYR A 60 18.28 9.00 24.59
N LYS A 61 17.95 7.78 24.13
CA LYS A 61 16.70 7.08 24.48
C LYS A 61 16.55 6.79 25.99
N MET A 62 17.66 6.57 26.71
CA MET A 62 17.67 6.29 28.17
C MET A 62 17.14 7.45 29.02
N VAL A 63 17.19 8.67 28.49
CA VAL A 63 16.85 9.89 29.22
C VAL A 63 15.35 10.02 29.49
N ARG A 64 14.54 9.42 28.62
CA ARG A 64 13.08 9.31 28.77
C ARG A 64 12.68 8.66 30.10
N TYR A 65 13.55 7.83 30.67
CA TYR A 65 13.31 7.10 31.92
C TYR A 65 14.08 7.69 33.10
N ALA A 66 15.30 8.18 32.88
CA ALA A 66 16.15 8.74 33.93
C ALA A 66 15.62 10.08 34.49
N VAL A 67 15.07 10.95 33.63
CA VAL A 67 14.60 12.28 34.03
C VAL A 67 13.46 12.21 35.05
N PRO A 68 12.35 11.50 34.81
CA PRO A 68 11.25 11.44 35.76
C PRO A 68 11.64 10.82 37.10
N LEU A 69 12.48 9.78 37.07
CA LEU A 69 12.96 9.09 38.27
C LEU A 69 13.89 10.01 39.09
N SER A 70 14.80 10.72 38.42
CA SER A 70 15.66 11.70 39.09
C SER A 70 14.85 12.81 39.74
N LEU A 71 13.79 13.28 39.07
CA LEU A 71 12.92 14.33 39.57
C LEU A 71 12.10 13.85 40.78
N ALA A 72 11.61 12.60 40.74
CA ALA A 72 10.93 11.97 41.87
C ALA A 72 11.83 11.84 43.10
N LEU A 73 13.07 11.37 42.92
CA LEU A 73 14.07 11.29 43.99
C LEU A 73 14.37 12.68 44.55
N LEU A 74 14.67 13.63 43.67
CA LEU A 74 15.08 14.98 44.02
C LEU A 74 14.04 15.73 44.85
N THR A 75 12.80 15.74 44.36
CA THR A 75 11.67 16.41 45.01
C THR A 75 11.32 15.79 46.36
N SER A 76 11.55 14.47 46.54
CA SER A 76 11.19 13.75 47.78
C SER A 76 12.29 13.75 48.84
N THR A 77 13.57 13.67 48.45
CA THR A 77 14.70 13.60 49.41
C THR A 77 15.26 14.96 49.80
N PHE A 78 15.38 15.92 48.87
CA PHE A 78 16.17 17.14 49.08
C PHE A 78 15.36 18.41 49.34
N THR A 79 14.03 18.38 49.18
CA THR A 79 13.19 19.55 49.42
C THR A 79 12.93 19.72 50.92
N PRO A 80 13.30 20.82 51.60
CA PRO A 80 13.16 20.95 53.05
C PRO A 80 11.70 21.06 53.54
N GLU A 81 11.45 20.69 54.79
CA GLU A 81 10.20 21.06 55.49
C GLU A 81 10.29 22.52 55.95
N PRO A 82 9.21 23.33 55.87
CA PRO A 82 7.81 22.98 55.60
C PRO A 82 7.41 23.05 54.11
N PHE A 83 8.34 23.30 53.19
CA PHE A 83 8.02 23.57 51.78
C PHE A 83 7.31 22.39 51.11
N VAL A 84 7.77 21.16 51.38
CA VAL A 84 7.15 19.92 50.88
C VAL A 84 5.67 19.91 51.25
N THR A 85 5.37 20.18 52.51
CA THR A 85 4.01 20.18 53.08
C THR A 85 3.16 21.33 52.55
N GLN A 86 3.71 22.54 52.46
CA GLN A 86 3.02 23.75 51.99
C GLN A 86 2.67 23.68 50.49
N TYR A 87 3.52 23.03 49.69
CA TYR A 87 3.37 22.87 48.25
C TYR A 87 3.22 21.38 47.86
N ALA A 88 2.53 20.60 48.69
CA ALA A 88 2.35 19.17 48.49
C ALA A 88 1.79 18.79 47.10
N PRO A 89 0.78 19.50 46.53
CA PRO A 89 0.28 19.18 45.20
C PRO A 89 1.34 19.34 44.10
N LEU A 90 2.16 20.40 44.17
CA LEU A 90 3.20 20.64 43.19
C LEU A 90 4.32 19.59 43.31
N THR A 91 4.72 19.29 44.54
CA THR A 91 5.78 18.32 44.83
C THR A 91 5.38 16.94 44.32
N LEU A 92 4.15 16.50 44.59
CA LEU A 92 3.62 15.18 44.22
C LEU A 92 3.33 15.03 42.71
N LEU A 93 2.83 16.07 42.04
CA LEU A 93 2.40 15.95 40.64
C LEU A 93 3.53 16.16 39.63
N LEU A 94 4.55 16.95 39.97
CA LEU A 94 5.58 17.35 39.00
C LEU A 94 6.41 16.17 38.45
N PRO A 95 6.87 15.19 39.26
CA PRO A 95 7.52 13.98 38.75
C PRO A 95 6.57 13.07 37.96
N LEU A 96 5.28 13.02 38.34
CA LEU A 96 4.27 12.24 37.62
C LEU A 96 3.99 12.80 36.22
N ILE A 97 3.88 14.13 36.10
CA ILE A 97 3.70 14.81 34.80
C ILE A 97 4.95 14.64 33.93
N ALA A 98 6.15 14.69 34.51
CA ALA A 98 7.39 14.39 33.78
C ALA A 98 7.42 12.92 33.29
N ALA A 99 7.02 11.97 34.14
CA ALA A 99 6.90 10.57 33.76
C ALA A 99 5.84 10.36 32.69
N GLN A 100 4.74 11.11 32.75
CA GLN A 100 3.65 11.07 31.80
C GLN A 100 3.98 11.80 30.51
N THR A 101 5.00 12.64 30.40
CA THR A 101 5.36 13.32 29.14
C THR A 101 6.52 12.61 28.44
N LEU A 102 7.52 12.19 29.21
CA LEU A 102 8.76 11.64 28.68
C LEU A 102 8.78 10.11 28.66
N GLY A 103 8.10 9.49 29.62
CA GLY A 103 8.08 8.04 29.84
C GLY A 103 6.81 7.34 29.33
N GLY A 104 6.64 6.09 29.74
CA GLY A 104 5.45 5.29 29.49
C GLY A 104 4.64 5.03 30.76
N ALA A 105 3.46 4.43 30.63
CA ALA A 105 2.57 4.06 31.74
C ALA A 105 3.27 3.40 32.97
N PRO A 106 4.19 2.42 32.82
CA PRO A 106 4.85 1.81 33.99
C PRO A 106 5.77 2.78 34.74
N TRP A 107 6.30 3.81 34.09
CA TRP A 107 7.17 4.80 34.71
C TRP A 107 6.41 5.83 35.54
N VAL A 108 5.17 6.15 35.15
CA VAL A 108 4.26 6.96 35.98
C VAL A 108 3.99 6.26 37.31
N LEU A 109 3.70 4.95 37.26
CA LEU A 109 3.49 4.15 38.46
C LEU A 109 4.77 4.04 39.31
N ALA A 110 5.91 3.73 38.69
CA ALA A 110 7.18 3.57 39.40
C ALA A 110 7.62 4.87 40.10
N CYS A 111 7.58 6.02 39.40
CA CYS A 111 7.92 7.30 40.00
C CYS A 111 6.94 7.64 41.13
N GLY A 112 5.65 7.38 40.91
CA GLY A 112 4.61 7.66 41.89
C GLY A 112 4.79 6.88 43.20
N LEU A 113 5.08 5.58 43.11
CA LEU A 113 5.31 4.71 44.26
C LEU A 113 6.61 5.06 45.00
N ILE A 114 7.70 5.29 44.26
CA ILE A 114 9.01 5.65 44.85
C ILE A 114 8.90 6.96 45.61
N GLN A 115 8.28 7.98 45.00
CA GLN A 115 8.10 9.27 45.63
C GLN A 115 7.27 9.19 46.91
N LEU A 116 6.15 8.44 46.86
CA LEU A 116 5.29 8.27 48.03
C LEU A 116 6.00 7.53 49.16
N ALA A 117 6.76 6.48 48.84
CA ALA A 117 7.51 5.71 49.83
C ALA A 117 8.56 6.57 50.56
N ILE A 118 9.30 7.40 49.82
CA ILE A 118 10.31 8.30 50.40
C ILE A 118 9.66 9.34 51.32
N LEU A 119 8.57 9.97 50.86
CA LEU A 119 7.87 10.98 51.67
C LEU A 119 7.26 10.39 52.95
N LEU A 120 6.69 9.18 52.89
CA LEU A 120 6.17 8.49 54.07
C LEU A 120 7.28 8.12 55.07
N LEU A 121 8.42 7.62 54.57
CA LEU A 121 9.58 7.29 55.41
C LEU A 121 10.13 8.55 56.09
N ARG A 122 10.27 9.64 55.33
CA ARG A 122 10.81 10.92 55.81
C ARG A 122 9.92 11.59 56.86
N ALA A 123 8.60 11.50 56.68
CA ALA A 123 7.64 12.06 57.64
C ALA A 123 7.38 11.14 58.85
N GLY A 124 8.10 10.00 58.97
CA GLY A 124 7.92 9.04 60.06
C GLY A 124 6.52 8.43 60.11
N GLY A 125 5.83 8.37 58.98
CA GLY A 125 4.43 7.93 58.91
C GLY A 125 3.40 8.92 59.46
N GLN A 126 3.79 10.17 59.72
CA GLN A 126 2.90 11.25 60.16
C GLN A 126 2.83 12.37 59.10
N GLY A 127 1.99 13.38 59.31
CA GLY A 127 1.85 14.51 58.38
C GLY A 127 0.87 14.31 57.23
N ILE A 128 0.82 15.27 56.30
CA ILE A 128 -0.21 15.37 55.24
C ILE A 128 -0.20 14.13 54.31
N TYR A 129 0.96 13.50 54.12
CA TYR A 129 1.13 12.34 53.22
C TYR A 129 0.62 11.02 53.82
N ALA A 130 0.52 10.94 55.15
CA ALA A 130 -0.06 9.79 55.84
C ALA A 130 -1.59 9.89 55.96
N GLN A 131 -2.17 11.05 55.64
CA GLN A 131 -3.61 11.24 55.70
C GLN A 131 -4.32 10.39 54.63
N PRO A 132 -5.37 9.63 54.99
CA PRO A 132 -6.09 8.78 54.05
C PRO A 132 -6.61 9.53 52.81
N VAL A 133 -7.04 10.79 52.99
CA VAL A 133 -7.56 11.63 51.90
C VAL A 133 -6.47 11.97 50.87
N THR A 134 -5.28 12.34 51.33
CA THR A 134 -4.14 12.66 50.46
C THR A 134 -3.67 11.45 49.67
N LEU A 135 -3.57 10.28 50.34
CA LEU A 135 -3.21 9.01 49.69
C LEU A 135 -4.23 8.62 48.62
N LEU A 136 -5.52 8.80 48.89
CA LEU A 136 -6.59 8.51 47.94
C LEU A 136 -6.52 9.42 46.70
N ILE A 137 -6.38 10.73 46.89
CA ILE A 137 -6.26 11.70 45.79
C ILE A 137 -5.02 11.39 44.95
N TYR A 138 -3.89 11.12 45.59
CA TYR A 138 -2.65 10.79 44.90
C TYR A 138 -2.77 9.48 44.10
N GLY A 139 -3.35 8.44 44.69
CA GLY A 139 -3.63 7.17 44.00
C GLY A 139 -4.54 7.35 42.78
N LEU A 140 -5.59 8.17 42.89
CA LEU A 140 -6.48 8.50 41.77
C LEU A 140 -5.74 9.26 40.66
N CYS A 141 -4.84 10.20 41.01
CA CYS A 141 -4.01 10.89 40.03
C CYS A 141 -3.09 9.92 39.28
N VAL A 142 -2.36 9.05 39.99
CA VAL A 142 -1.48 8.05 39.35
C VAL A 142 -2.28 7.11 38.45
N ALA A 143 -3.41 6.59 38.94
CA ALA A 143 -4.28 5.70 38.16
C ALA A 143 -4.86 6.39 36.91
N GLY A 144 -5.31 7.64 37.03
CA GLY A 144 -5.83 8.43 35.91
C GLY A 144 -4.78 8.71 34.84
N LEU A 145 -3.57 9.11 35.25
CA LEU A 145 -2.45 9.35 34.34
C LEU A 145 -1.98 8.06 33.64
N MET A 146 -1.97 6.94 34.37
CA MET A 146 -1.66 5.63 33.82
C MET A 146 -2.71 5.17 32.80
N LEU A 147 -4.00 5.30 33.15
CA LEU A 147 -5.10 4.94 32.26
C LEU A 147 -5.07 5.78 30.98
N HIS A 148 -4.86 7.10 31.10
CA HIS A 148 -4.71 7.98 29.94
C HIS A 148 -3.57 7.53 29.03
N ARG A 149 -2.40 7.16 29.59
CA ARG A 149 -1.26 6.71 28.79
C ARG A 149 -1.51 5.37 28.10
N LEU A 150 -2.16 4.42 28.78
CA LEU A 150 -2.49 3.14 28.18
C LEU A 150 -3.49 3.28 27.02
N THR A 151 -4.46 4.19 27.13
CA THR A 151 -5.44 4.44 26.07
C THR A 151 -4.84 5.21 24.90
N THR A 152 -3.95 6.18 25.14
CA THR A 152 -3.28 6.90 24.05
C THR A 152 -2.33 5.99 23.26
N ASP A 153 -1.55 5.15 23.96
CA ASP A 153 -0.59 4.26 23.31
C ASP A 153 -1.30 3.17 22.51
N SER A 154 -2.42 2.63 23.02
CA SER A 154 -3.23 1.65 22.29
C SER A 154 -3.91 2.25 21.06
N ALA A 155 -4.48 3.45 21.18
CA ALA A 155 -5.10 4.16 20.06
C ALA A 155 -4.08 4.49 18.95
N GLN A 156 -2.87 4.90 19.34
CA GLN A 156 -1.80 5.19 18.39
C GLN A 156 -1.33 3.93 17.65
N ARG A 157 -1.18 2.80 18.34
CA ARG A 157 -0.82 1.52 17.71
C ARG A 157 -1.88 1.07 16.70
N ALA A 158 -3.16 1.09 17.09
CA ALA A 158 -4.25 0.71 16.20
C ALA A 158 -4.32 1.59 14.93
N THR A 159 -4.00 2.88 15.06
CA THR A 159 -3.96 3.80 13.91
C THR A 159 -2.81 3.48 12.96
N LEU A 160 -1.62 3.21 13.50
CA LEU A 160 -0.45 2.84 12.69
C LEU A 160 -0.64 1.50 11.98
N GLU A 161 -1.22 0.53 12.67
CA GLU A 161 -1.56 -0.78 12.09
C GLU A 161 -2.56 -0.61 10.95
N ARG A 162 -3.66 0.12 11.17
CA ARG A 162 -4.66 0.40 10.14
C ARG A 162 -4.07 1.16 8.94
N GLN A 163 -3.18 2.12 9.20
CA GLN A 163 -2.51 2.84 8.12
C GLN A 163 -1.60 1.91 7.30
N GLY A 164 -0.82 1.05 7.97
CA GLY A 164 0.02 0.06 7.30
C GLY A 164 -0.78 -0.97 6.50
N GLU A 165 -1.95 -1.38 7.00
CA GLU A 165 -2.88 -2.26 6.25
C GLU A 165 -3.44 -1.59 5.00
N LEU A 166 -3.87 -0.32 5.11
CA LEU A 166 -4.35 0.45 3.97
C LEU A 166 -3.27 0.65 2.90
N GLU A 167 -2.05 0.99 3.31
CA GLU A 167 -0.91 1.14 2.40
C GLU A 167 -0.57 -0.17 1.69
N ARG A 168 -0.60 -1.32 2.40
CA ARG A 168 -0.39 -2.63 1.79
C ARG A 168 -1.50 -3.02 0.83
N ALA A 169 -2.76 -2.72 1.17
CA ALA A 169 -3.90 -2.99 0.30
C ALA A 169 -3.84 -2.16 -0.99
N ASP A 170 -3.55 -0.86 -0.88
CA ASP A 170 -3.35 0.03 -2.04
C ASP A 170 -2.17 -0.43 -2.91
N GLN A 171 -1.04 -0.81 -2.30
CA GLN A 171 0.10 -1.34 -3.03
C GLN A 171 -0.22 -2.65 -3.75
N ALA A 172 -0.87 -3.59 -3.07
CA ALA A 172 -1.27 -4.87 -3.66
C ALA A 172 -2.26 -4.67 -4.82
N GLN A 173 -3.19 -3.72 -4.69
CA GLN A 173 -4.11 -3.35 -5.77
C GLN A 173 -3.36 -2.79 -6.98
N ARG A 174 -2.46 -1.82 -6.77
CA ARG A 174 -1.66 -1.24 -7.87
C ARG A 174 -0.78 -2.27 -8.56
N GLU A 175 -0.17 -3.17 -7.81
CA GLU A 175 0.63 -4.25 -8.39
C GLU A 175 -0.22 -5.21 -9.23
N ALA A 176 -1.43 -5.55 -8.77
CA ALA A 176 -2.36 -6.37 -9.53
C ALA A 176 -2.80 -5.67 -10.83
N GLU A 177 -3.15 -4.39 -10.76
CA GLU A 177 -3.52 -3.57 -11.92
C GLU A 177 -2.38 -3.46 -12.94
N GLN A 178 -1.15 -3.18 -12.49
CA GLN A 178 0.02 -3.12 -13.36
C GLN A 178 0.33 -4.46 -14.02
N ARG A 179 0.23 -5.57 -13.27
CA ARG A 179 0.43 -6.92 -13.82
C ARG A 179 -0.62 -7.23 -14.88
N PHE A 180 -1.89 -6.92 -14.61
CA PHE A 180 -2.96 -7.10 -15.58
C PHE A 180 -2.70 -6.27 -16.83
N ALA A 181 -2.39 -4.97 -16.68
CA ALA A 181 -2.08 -4.09 -17.81
C ALA A 181 -0.91 -4.62 -18.65
N HIS A 182 0.19 -5.06 -18.00
CA HIS A 182 1.32 -5.65 -18.72
C HIS A 182 0.94 -6.91 -19.50
N VAL A 183 0.21 -7.85 -18.89
CA VAL A 183 -0.20 -9.08 -19.56
C VAL A 183 -1.17 -8.77 -20.72
N PHE A 184 -2.10 -7.85 -20.49
CA PHE A 184 -3.07 -7.42 -21.48
C PHE A 184 -2.39 -6.79 -22.71
N GLN A 185 -1.43 -5.89 -22.50
CA GLN A 185 -0.70 -5.23 -23.59
C GLN A 185 0.31 -6.16 -24.28
N ALA A 186 1.00 -7.04 -23.54
CA ALA A 186 2.01 -7.94 -24.11
C ALA A 186 1.42 -9.15 -24.85
N SER A 187 0.10 -9.38 -24.76
CA SER A 187 -0.56 -10.48 -25.48
C SER A 187 -0.40 -10.33 -26.99
N PRO A 188 0.05 -11.38 -27.71
CA PRO A 188 0.11 -11.37 -29.17
C PRO A 188 -1.27 -11.52 -29.84
N VAL A 189 -2.30 -11.85 -29.04
CA VAL A 189 -3.70 -11.91 -29.47
C VAL A 189 -4.32 -10.53 -29.24
N GLY A 190 -5.09 -10.03 -30.21
CA GLY A 190 -5.85 -8.80 -30.04
C GLY A 190 -6.95 -9.00 -29.01
N ILE A 191 -6.94 -8.22 -27.93
CA ILE A 191 -7.93 -8.30 -26.85
C ILE A 191 -8.67 -6.97 -26.78
N VAL A 192 -9.99 -7.07 -26.71
CA VAL A 192 -10.91 -5.95 -26.70
C VAL A 192 -12.00 -6.15 -25.66
N LEU A 193 -12.31 -5.07 -24.94
CA LEU A 193 -13.53 -4.93 -24.14
C LEU A 193 -14.46 -3.92 -24.79
N THR A 194 -15.71 -4.32 -25.02
CA THR A 194 -16.77 -3.45 -25.56
C THR A 194 -18.00 -3.48 -24.68
N ARG A 195 -18.77 -2.39 -24.70
CA ARG A 195 -20.10 -2.36 -24.06
C ARG A 195 -21.06 -3.24 -24.86
N PRO A 196 -21.82 -4.14 -24.22
CA PRO A 196 -22.76 -5.00 -24.92
C PRO A 196 -23.95 -4.22 -25.53
N ASP A 197 -24.31 -3.07 -24.96
CA ASP A 197 -25.51 -2.31 -25.36
C ASP A 197 -25.33 -1.58 -26.70
N ASP A 198 -24.28 -0.77 -26.83
CA ASP A 198 -24.00 0.04 -28.01
C ASP A 198 -22.79 -0.45 -28.83
N GLY A 199 -22.06 -1.44 -28.33
CA GLY A 199 -20.84 -1.95 -28.96
C GLY A 199 -19.65 -1.01 -28.86
N GLY A 200 -19.70 0.00 -27.98
CA GLY A 200 -18.64 0.98 -27.80
C GLY A 200 -17.37 0.34 -27.24
N PHE A 201 -16.22 0.58 -27.88
CA PHE A 201 -14.92 0.13 -27.35
C PHE A 201 -14.62 0.82 -26.01
N ILE A 202 -14.41 0.02 -24.98
CA ILE A 202 -14.00 0.46 -23.64
C ILE A 202 -12.48 0.42 -23.56
N GLU A 203 -11.88 -0.69 -23.98
CA GLU A 203 -10.45 -0.91 -23.89
C GLU A 203 -9.98 -1.87 -24.99
N VAL A 204 -8.76 -1.63 -25.48
CA VAL A 204 -8.10 -2.44 -26.50
C VAL A 204 -6.63 -2.59 -26.15
N ASN A 205 -6.04 -3.74 -26.47
CA ASN A 205 -4.60 -3.91 -26.34
C ASN A 205 -3.84 -3.50 -27.61
N ASP A 206 -2.53 -3.44 -27.52
CA ASP A 206 -1.69 -3.00 -28.65
C ASP A 206 -1.71 -3.98 -29.83
N ALA A 207 -1.89 -5.28 -29.57
CA ALA A 207 -2.04 -6.28 -30.64
C ALA A 207 -3.30 -6.04 -31.49
N PHE A 208 -4.42 -5.62 -30.88
CA PHE A 208 -5.63 -5.26 -31.62
C PHE A 208 -5.36 -4.08 -32.59
N LEU A 209 -4.66 -3.06 -32.11
CA LEU A 209 -4.32 -1.88 -32.91
C LEU A 209 -3.38 -2.27 -34.07
N ALA A 210 -2.40 -3.12 -33.80
CA ALA A 210 -1.48 -3.63 -34.82
C ALA A 210 -2.18 -4.46 -35.91
N ILE A 211 -3.12 -5.34 -35.52
CA ILE A 211 -3.87 -6.18 -36.47
C ILE A 211 -4.82 -5.34 -37.31
N THR A 212 -5.57 -4.43 -36.71
CA THR A 212 -6.63 -3.67 -37.41
C THR A 212 -6.12 -2.42 -38.12
N GLY A 213 -4.95 -1.90 -37.73
CA GLY A 213 -4.35 -0.69 -38.29
C GLY A 213 -4.95 0.62 -37.77
N TYR A 214 -5.85 0.57 -36.79
CA TYR A 214 -6.42 1.76 -36.16
C TYR A 214 -5.56 2.29 -35.01
N ALA A 215 -5.60 3.60 -34.78
CA ALA A 215 -5.01 4.21 -33.59
C ALA A 215 -5.99 4.16 -32.41
N ARG A 216 -5.45 4.13 -31.18
CA ARG A 216 -6.26 3.96 -29.95
C ARG A 216 -7.34 5.04 -29.80
N ASP A 217 -7.00 6.29 -30.10
CA ASP A 217 -7.88 7.46 -30.08
C ASP A 217 -8.99 7.43 -31.14
N GLU A 218 -8.78 6.70 -32.24
CA GLU A 218 -9.80 6.47 -33.26
C GLU A 218 -10.80 5.37 -32.86
N VAL A 219 -10.39 4.48 -31.95
CA VAL A 219 -11.15 3.28 -31.57
C VAL A 219 -12.00 3.52 -30.33
N ILE A 220 -11.40 4.05 -29.27
CA ILE A 220 -12.06 4.15 -27.95
C ILE A 220 -13.33 5.00 -28.06
N GLY A 221 -14.43 4.46 -27.54
CA GLY A 221 -15.75 5.10 -27.56
C GLY A 221 -16.56 4.93 -28.84
N ARG A 222 -15.96 4.51 -29.96
CA ARG A 222 -16.68 4.20 -31.21
C ARG A 222 -17.25 2.78 -31.18
N SER A 223 -18.19 2.47 -32.08
CA SER A 223 -18.69 1.09 -32.21
C SER A 223 -17.92 0.27 -33.25
N SER A 224 -17.92 -1.05 -33.12
CA SER A 224 -17.32 -1.95 -34.11
C SER A 224 -17.92 -1.82 -35.52
N LEU A 225 -19.17 -1.35 -35.63
CA LEU A 225 -19.82 -1.08 -36.92
C LEU A 225 -19.31 0.21 -37.57
N GLU A 226 -19.07 1.24 -36.77
CA GLU A 226 -18.52 2.51 -37.26
C GLU A 226 -17.10 2.35 -37.83
N LEU A 227 -16.34 1.41 -37.27
CA LEU A 227 -14.98 1.08 -37.74
C LEU A 227 -14.96 0.04 -38.87
N ASN A 228 -16.12 -0.39 -39.38
CA ASN A 228 -16.25 -1.37 -40.45
C ASN A 228 -15.51 -2.71 -40.17
N LEU A 229 -15.47 -3.13 -38.90
CA LEU A 229 -14.77 -4.35 -38.45
C LEU A 229 -15.62 -5.62 -38.58
N TRP A 230 -16.60 -5.61 -39.48
CA TRP A 230 -17.53 -6.72 -39.68
C TRP A 230 -17.72 -6.96 -41.17
N PRO A 231 -17.79 -8.23 -41.62
CA PRO A 231 -18.06 -8.54 -43.02
C PRO A 231 -19.45 -8.07 -43.46
N SER A 232 -20.41 -8.07 -42.54
CA SER A 232 -21.74 -7.49 -42.73
C SER A 232 -22.39 -7.14 -41.40
N ALA A 233 -23.29 -6.16 -41.41
CA ALA A 233 -24.08 -5.80 -40.24
C ALA A 233 -24.99 -6.95 -39.78
N SER A 234 -25.52 -7.77 -40.71
CA SER A 234 -26.35 -8.92 -40.37
C SER A 234 -25.57 -9.99 -39.59
N ARG A 235 -24.31 -10.23 -39.96
CA ARG A 235 -23.45 -11.21 -39.27
C ARG A 235 -23.17 -10.78 -37.83
N ARG A 236 -22.96 -9.48 -37.59
CA ARG A 236 -22.86 -8.93 -36.23
C ARG A 236 -24.11 -9.22 -35.41
N THR A 237 -25.29 -8.92 -35.97
CA THR A 237 -26.56 -9.08 -35.26
C THR A 237 -26.80 -10.53 -34.86
N GLU A 238 -26.51 -11.48 -35.75
CA GLU A 238 -26.61 -12.92 -35.47
C GLU A 238 -25.70 -13.33 -34.28
N ILE A 239 -24.44 -12.93 -34.33
CA ILE A 239 -23.45 -13.23 -33.28
C ILE A 239 -23.84 -12.60 -31.94
N MET A 240 -24.26 -11.33 -31.96
CA MET A 240 -24.69 -10.66 -30.73
C MET A 240 -25.93 -11.30 -30.13
N GLY A 241 -26.85 -11.81 -30.94
CA GLY A 241 -27.99 -12.59 -30.46
C GLY A 241 -27.57 -13.84 -29.70
N GLN A 242 -26.57 -14.58 -30.19
CA GLN A 242 -26.04 -15.77 -29.50
C GLN A 242 -25.38 -15.39 -28.16
N LEU A 243 -24.54 -14.34 -28.17
CA LEU A 243 -23.83 -13.88 -26.98
C LEU A 243 -24.77 -13.38 -25.88
N LEU A 244 -25.78 -12.58 -26.24
CA LEU A 244 -26.77 -12.07 -25.30
C LEU A 244 -27.64 -13.17 -24.70
N ASN A 245 -27.83 -14.28 -25.41
CA ASN A 245 -28.46 -15.50 -24.90
C ASN A 245 -27.53 -16.35 -24.02
N GLY A 246 -26.32 -15.87 -23.72
CA GLY A 246 -25.35 -16.53 -22.84
C GLY A 246 -24.50 -17.59 -23.53
N GLN A 247 -24.51 -17.67 -24.86
CA GLN A 247 -23.68 -18.62 -25.60
C GLN A 247 -22.34 -17.96 -25.99
N PRO A 248 -21.21 -18.39 -25.41
CA PRO A 248 -19.90 -17.89 -25.83
C PRO A 248 -19.55 -18.44 -27.22
N ILE A 249 -18.80 -17.65 -27.97
CA ILE A 249 -18.28 -18.01 -29.29
C ILE A 249 -16.80 -18.31 -29.15
N HIS A 250 -16.36 -19.43 -29.72
CA HIS A 250 -14.97 -19.85 -29.69
C HIS A 250 -14.48 -20.10 -31.10
N ASN A 251 -13.31 -19.54 -31.42
CA ASN A 251 -12.56 -19.82 -32.64
C ASN A 251 -13.42 -19.71 -33.92
N LEU A 252 -14.25 -18.67 -34.01
CA LEU A 252 -15.03 -18.41 -35.19
C LEU A 252 -14.15 -17.78 -36.26
N ASP A 253 -14.09 -18.41 -37.43
CA ASP A 253 -13.50 -17.78 -38.62
C ASP A 253 -14.37 -16.60 -39.08
N LEU A 254 -13.78 -15.41 -39.02
CA LEU A 254 -14.46 -14.18 -39.38
C LEU A 254 -13.58 -13.33 -40.32
N PRO A 255 -13.88 -13.31 -41.64
CA PRO A 255 -13.22 -12.41 -42.55
C PRO A 255 -13.57 -10.98 -42.16
N THR A 256 -12.54 -10.19 -41.83
CA THR A 256 -12.72 -8.88 -41.20
C THR A 256 -11.94 -7.80 -41.96
N PRO A 257 -12.61 -6.75 -42.46
CA PRO A 257 -11.90 -5.63 -43.07
C PRO A 257 -11.06 -4.86 -42.03
N ASN A 258 -9.82 -4.53 -42.37
CA ASN A 258 -8.99 -3.62 -41.60
C ASN A 258 -9.19 -2.16 -42.04
N LYS A 259 -8.45 -1.21 -41.43
CA LYS A 259 -8.55 0.22 -41.77
C LYS A 259 -8.26 0.53 -43.25
N SER A 260 -7.36 -0.22 -43.89
CA SER A 260 -7.06 -0.04 -45.32
C SER A 260 -8.07 -0.72 -46.25
N GLY A 261 -9.04 -1.47 -45.71
CA GLY A 261 -10.03 -2.23 -46.46
C GLY A 261 -9.55 -3.61 -46.93
N GLU A 262 -8.36 -4.04 -46.52
CA GLU A 262 -7.90 -5.42 -46.74
C GLU A 262 -8.67 -6.37 -45.81
N VAL A 263 -9.08 -7.52 -46.34
CA VAL A 263 -9.83 -8.52 -45.59
C VAL A 263 -8.84 -9.47 -44.92
N LEU A 264 -8.81 -9.44 -43.60
CA LEU A 264 -8.01 -10.34 -42.76
C LEU A 264 -8.81 -11.60 -42.41
N ASP A 265 -8.14 -12.74 -42.42
CA ASP A 265 -8.68 -13.98 -41.88
C ASP A 265 -8.47 -14.00 -40.36
N LEU A 266 -9.48 -13.57 -39.59
CA LEU A 266 -9.41 -13.55 -38.13
C LEU A 266 -10.09 -14.76 -37.51
N LEU A 267 -9.43 -15.35 -36.52
CA LEU A 267 -10.02 -16.31 -35.61
C LEU A 267 -10.51 -15.56 -34.36
N VAL A 268 -11.82 -15.52 -34.16
CA VAL A 268 -12.44 -14.65 -33.15
C VAL A 268 -13.17 -15.47 -32.08
N SER A 269 -12.87 -15.18 -30.82
CA SER A 269 -13.59 -15.71 -29.66
C SER A 269 -14.24 -14.56 -28.90
N MET A 270 -15.49 -14.75 -28.46
CA MET A 270 -16.28 -13.72 -27.79
C MET A 270 -17.02 -14.31 -26.60
N SER A 271 -16.99 -13.61 -25.47
CA SER A 271 -17.76 -13.98 -24.28
C SER A 271 -18.20 -12.75 -23.50
N LEU A 272 -19.37 -12.85 -22.87
CA LEU A 272 -19.79 -11.85 -21.89
C LEU A 272 -19.10 -12.13 -20.56
N VAL A 273 -18.47 -11.11 -20.00
CA VAL A 273 -17.74 -11.16 -18.74
C VAL A 273 -18.22 -10.06 -17.80
N ASP A 274 -18.28 -10.38 -16.52
CA ASP A 274 -18.63 -9.41 -15.47
C ASP A 274 -17.34 -8.81 -14.89
N LEU A 275 -17.08 -7.54 -15.20
CA LEU A 275 -15.92 -6.79 -14.73
C LEU A 275 -16.38 -5.80 -13.66
N GLY A 276 -16.56 -6.31 -12.43
CA GLY A 276 -17.08 -5.54 -11.31
C GLY A 276 -18.57 -5.21 -11.48
N PRO A 277 -18.98 -3.93 -11.48
CA PRO A 277 -20.39 -3.55 -11.62
C PRO A 277 -20.89 -3.53 -13.08
N ALA A 278 -20.01 -3.70 -14.07
CA ALA A 278 -20.35 -3.60 -15.49
C ALA A 278 -20.19 -4.94 -16.21
N ARG A 279 -21.21 -5.29 -17.02
CA ARG A 279 -21.15 -6.42 -17.95
C ARG A 279 -20.48 -5.95 -19.24
N CYS A 280 -19.43 -6.62 -19.65
CA CYS A 280 -18.64 -6.29 -20.83
C CYS A 280 -18.61 -7.46 -21.81
N LEU A 281 -18.47 -7.15 -23.09
CA LEU A 281 -18.17 -8.14 -24.12
C LEU A 281 -16.64 -8.21 -24.31
N LEU A 282 -16.05 -9.33 -23.94
CA LEU A 282 -14.65 -9.66 -24.21
C LEU A 282 -14.54 -10.30 -25.57
N THR A 283 -13.72 -9.71 -26.44
CA THR A 283 -13.40 -10.24 -27.76
C THR A 283 -11.90 -10.47 -27.87
N MET A 284 -11.53 -11.68 -28.29
CA MET A 284 -10.16 -12.05 -28.62
C MET A 284 -10.08 -12.35 -30.11
N LEU A 285 -9.12 -11.75 -30.81
CA LEU A 285 -8.90 -11.95 -32.23
C LEU A 285 -7.46 -12.33 -32.52
N GLN A 286 -7.28 -13.31 -33.40
CA GLN A 286 -5.99 -13.76 -33.87
C GLN A 286 -5.97 -13.72 -35.39
N ASP A 287 -5.01 -13.00 -35.96
CA ASP A 287 -4.76 -13.00 -37.40
C ASP A 287 -4.11 -14.33 -37.81
N VAL A 288 -4.77 -15.07 -38.70
CA VAL A 288 -4.28 -16.34 -39.25
C VAL A 288 -4.07 -16.25 -40.77
N THR A 289 -4.10 -15.05 -41.35
CA THR A 289 -4.01 -14.80 -42.80
C THR A 289 -2.70 -15.35 -43.37
N GLU A 290 -1.55 -14.97 -42.78
CA GLU A 290 -0.24 -15.44 -43.25
C GLU A 290 -0.10 -16.95 -43.06
N ARG A 291 -0.54 -17.48 -41.92
CA ARG A 291 -0.49 -18.93 -41.63
C ARG A 291 -1.28 -19.72 -42.67
N ARG A 292 -2.52 -19.33 -42.96
CA ARG A 292 -3.38 -19.98 -43.97
C ARG A 292 -2.80 -19.87 -45.36
N LYS A 293 -2.20 -18.73 -45.71
CA LYS A 293 -1.52 -18.55 -47.01
C LYS A 293 -0.34 -19.50 -47.17
N LEU A 294 0.49 -19.66 -46.14
CA LEU A 294 1.62 -20.59 -46.14
C LEU A 294 1.14 -22.06 -46.20
N GLU A 295 0.13 -22.42 -45.42
CA GLU A 295 -0.47 -23.76 -45.46
C GLU A 295 -1.02 -24.09 -46.86
N ALA A 296 -1.72 -23.15 -47.50
CA ALA A 296 -2.23 -23.32 -48.85
C ALA A 296 -1.11 -23.49 -49.89
N GLN A 297 -0.03 -22.71 -49.79
CA GLN A 297 1.14 -22.83 -50.65
C GLN A 297 1.83 -24.20 -50.49
N LEU A 298 1.97 -24.68 -49.27
CA LEU A 298 2.58 -25.98 -48.98
C LEU A 298 1.73 -27.13 -49.54
N ILE A 299 0.41 -27.08 -49.34
CA ILE A 299 -0.52 -28.07 -49.91
C ILE A 299 -0.43 -28.08 -51.44
N GLN A 300 -0.33 -26.90 -52.07
CA GLN A 300 -0.21 -26.80 -53.52
C GLN A 300 1.11 -27.38 -54.02
N ALA A 301 2.23 -27.10 -53.34
CA ALA A 301 3.54 -27.65 -53.69
C ALA A 301 3.55 -29.20 -53.61
N GLN A 302 2.98 -29.77 -52.56
CA GLN A 302 2.87 -31.24 -52.39
C GLN A 302 2.02 -31.89 -53.49
N LYS A 303 0.92 -31.24 -53.91
CA LYS A 303 0.12 -31.72 -55.04
C LYS A 303 0.93 -31.74 -56.34
N LEU A 304 1.69 -30.68 -56.61
CA LEU A 304 2.54 -30.61 -57.81
C LEU A 304 3.66 -31.67 -57.80
N GLU A 305 4.30 -31.91 -56.65
CA GLU A 305 5.33 -32.95 -56.51
C GLU A 305 4.76 -34.34 -56.80
N SER A 306 3.59 -34.66 -56.25
CA SER A 306 2.90 -35.93 -56.48
C SER A 306 2.56 -36.15 -57.95
N VAL A 307 2.02 -35.12 -58.62
CA VAL A 307 1.75 -35.15 -60.06
C VAL A 307 3.04 -35.33 -60.87
N GLY A 308 4.12 -34.63 -60.50
CA GLY A 308 5.43 -34.74 -61.15
C GLY A 308 6.01 -36.16 -61.06
N ARG A 309 5.91 -36.81 -59.90
CA ARG A 309 6.39 -38.19 -59.70
C ARG A 309 5.61 -39.20 -60.54
N LEU A 310 4.29 -39.05 -60.63
CA LEU A 310 3.44 -39.89 -61.49
C LEU A 310 3.77 -39.69 -62.97
N ALA A 311 3.92 -38.43 -63.41
CA ALA A 311 4.28 -38.13 -64.80
C ALA A 311 5.65 -38.70 -65.17
N GLY A 312 6.65 -38.62 -64.27
CA GLY A 312 7.96 -39.22 -64.48
C GLY A 312 7.92 -40.75 -64.62
N GLY A 313 7.12 -41.42 -63.80
CA GLY A 313 6.89 -42.88 -63.93
C GLY A 313 6.21 -43.25 -65.24
N ILE A 314 5.15 -42.54 -65.63
CA ILE A 314 4.44 -42.75 -66.90
C ILE A 314 5.38 -42.50 -68.10
N ALA A 315 6.17 -41.43 -68.07
CA ALA A 315 7.12 -41.11 -69.14
C ALA A 315 8.21 -42.20 -69.29
N HIS A 316 8.72 -42.72 -68.18
CA HIS A 316 9.64 -43.85 -68.19
C HIS A 316 9.02 -45.10 -68.84
N ASP A 317 7.78 -45.43 -68.49
CA ASP A 317 7.07 -46.59 -69.05
C ASP A 317 6.77 -46.43 -70.55
N PHE A 318 6.39 -45.23 -71.00
CA PHE A 318 6.23 -44.91 -72.43
C PHE A 318 7.54 -45.06 -73.20
N ASN A 319 8.64 -44.52 -72.67
CA ASN A 319 9.96 -44.63 -73.30
C ASN A 319 10.39 -46.09 -73.44
N ASN A 320 10.10 -46.94 -72.45
CA ASN A 320 10.38 -48.38 -72.54
C ASN A 320 9.60 -49.04 -73.67
N VAL A 321 8.31 -48.73 -73.83
CA VAL A 321 7.49 -49.28 -74.93
C VAL A 321 7.96 -48.77 -76.30
N LEU A 322 8.27 -47.47 -76.41
CA LEU A 322 8.76 -46.88 -77.66
C LEU A 322 10.11 -47.46 -78.09
N ALA A 323 10.99 -47.77 -77.14
CA ALA A 323 12.27 -48.42 -77.42
C ALA A 323 12.07 -49.82 -78.02
N VAL A 324 11.10 -50.59 -77.49
CA VAL A 324 10.75 -51.91 -78.05
C VAL A 324 10.17 -51.80 -79.45
N ILE A 325 9.22 -50.90 -79.68
CA ILE A 325 8.59 -50.71 -81.01
C ILE A 325 9.62 -50.27 -82.04
N SER A 326 10.51 -49.32 -81.68
CA SER A 326 11.57 -48.86 -82.58
C SER A 326 12.55 -49.97 -82.92
N GLY A 327 12.91 -50.81 -81.93
CA GLY A 327 13.77 -51.98 -82.17
C GLY A 327 13.16 -53.01 -83.12
N TYR A 328 11.83 -53.15 -83.17
CA TYR A 328 11.16 -54.00 -84.16
C TYR A 328 11.05 -53.36 -85.54
N ALA A 329 11.04 -52.03 -85.64
CA ALA A 329 10.96 -51.33 -86.92
C ALA A 329 12.31 -51.26 -87.67
N GLU A 330 13.42 -51.54 -86.97
CA GLU A 330 14.78 -51.59 -87.52
C GLU A 330 15.21 -53.00 -87.98
N LEU A 331 14.35 -54.01 -87.78
CA LEU A 331 14.50 -55.39 -88.25
C LEU A 331 13.75 -55.63 -89.57
#